data_AF-A0A6L5TH70-F1
#
_entry.id   AF-A0A6L5TH70-F1
#
_cell.length_a   1.000
_cell.length_b   1.000
_cell.length_c   1.000
_cell.angle_alpha   90.00
_cell.angle_beta   90.00
_cell.angle_gamma   90.00
#
_symmetry.space_group_name_H-M   'P 1'
#
loop_
_entity.id
_entity.type
_entity.pdbx_description
1 polymer ?
#
loop_
_entity_poly.entity_id
_entity_poly.type
_entity_poly.pdbx_seq_one_letter_code
_entity_poly.pdbx_strand_id
1 'polypeptide(L)'
;MRINFSRTATDELTVWFQDGVIGTVCIEITITGIADDLRSTILEASGSACERSSVNLSSIDIAPVSVSKNSPSTGDVSYSTSCSAYFEWVVPQTNVKLRSHASKPISGSVSY
;
A
#
# COMPACT_ATOMS: atom_id res chain seq x y z
N MET A 1 14.46 1.88 26.51
CA MET A 1 15.55 1.38 25.65
C MET A 1 15.13 1.66 24.22
N ARG A 2 16.02 2.17 23.36
CA ARG A 2 15.66 2.43 21.95
C ARG A 2 15.66 1.13 21.17
N ILE A 3 14.56 0.84 20.47
CA ILE A 3 14.42 -0.32 19.60
C ILE A 3 14.01 0.15 18.20
N ASN A 4 14.55 -0.52 17.18
CA ASN A 4 14.10 -0.36 15.81
C ASN A 4 12.96 -1.35 15.55
N PHE A 5 11.94 -0.93 14.83
CA PHE A 5 10.88 -1.81 14.37
C PHE A 5 10.65 -1.67 12.87
N SER A 6 10.14 -2.73 12.27
CA SER A 6 9.66 -2.78 10.89
C SER A 6 8.39 -3.60 10.86
N ARG A 7 7.37 -3.08 10.17
CA ARG A 7 6.07 -3.72 9.96
C ARG A 7 5.65 -3.55 8.53
N THR A 8 5.07 -4.61 7.97
CA THR A 8 4.61 -4.63 6.60
C THR A 8 3.10 -4.89 6.58
N ALA A 9 2.39 -4.15 5.75
CA ALA A 9 0.99 -4.35 5.43
C ALA A 9 0.84 -4.50 3.92
N THR A 10 -0.19 -5.19 3.48
CA THR A 10 -0.48 -5.39 2.05
C THR A 10 -1.93 -5.02 1.77
N ASP A 11 -2.16 -4.37 0.63
CA ASP A 11 -3.49 -4.11 0.12
C ASP A 11 -3.53 -4.32 -1.39
N GLU A 12 -4.72 -4.38 -1.99
CA GLU A 12 -4.93 -4.72 -3.39
C GLU A 12 -5.87 -3.73 -4.10
N LEU A 13 -5.51 -3.33 -5.32
CA LEU A 13 -6.41 -2.67 -6.27
C LEU A 13 -6.83 -3.67 -7.35
N THR A 14 -8.13 -3.83 -7.55
CA THR A 14 -8.67 -4.84 -8.47
C THR A 14 -9.74 -4.25 -9.39
N VAL A 15 -9.69 -4.66 -10.66
CA VAL A 15 -10.68 -4.35 -11.69
C VAL A 15 -11.10 -5.62 -12.42
N TRP A 16 -12.32 -5.60 -12.97
CA TRP A 16 -12.84 -6.67 -13.80
C TRP A 16 -12.95 -6.19 -15.24
N PHE A 17 -12.37 -6.97 -16.15
CA PHE A 17 -12.59 -6.87 -17.58
C PHE A 17 -13.74 -7.81 -18.00
N GLN A 18 -14.10 -7.77 -19.29
CA GLN A 18 -15.06 -8.73 -19.86
C GLN A 18 -14.57 -10.18 -19.69
N ASP A 19 -15.53 -11.11 -19.74
CA ASP A 19 -15.29 -12.56 -19.66
C ASP A 19 -14.59 -13.04 -18.38
N GLY A 20 -14.67 -12.26 -17.29
CA GLY A 20 -14.13 -12.63 -15.98
C GLY A 20 -12.61 -12.46 -15.84
N VAL A 21 -11.95 -11.82 -16.82
CA VAL A 21 -10.53 -11.48 -16.73
C VAL A 21 -10.34 -10.36 -15.70
N ILE A 22 -9.34 -10.50 -14.82
CA ILE A 22 -9.06 -9.53 -13.76
C ILE A 22 -7.81 -8.72 -14.05
N GLY A 23 -7.80 -7.46 -13.61
CA GLY A 23 -6.58 -6.72 -13.34
C GLY A 23 -6.42 -6.60 -11.83
N THR A 24 -5.26 -6.93 -11.31
CA THR A 24 -4.94 -6.78 -9.87
C THR A 24 -3.54 -6.21 -9.70
N VAL A 25 -3.35 -5.37 -8.69
CA VAL A 25 -2.03 -5.01 -8.19
C VAL A 25 -2.00 -5.08 -6.67
N CYS A 26 -1.04 -5.83 -6.15
CA CYS A 26 -0.73 -5.92 -4.73
C CYS A 26 0.28 -4.84 -4.37
N ILE A 27 -0.07 -4.01 -3.41
CA ILE A 27 0.74 -2.90 -2.89
C ILE A 27 1.22 -3.29 -1.51
N GLU A 28 2.53 -3.26 -1.31
CA GLU A 28 3.16 -3.50 -0.02
C GLU A 28 3.53 -2.17 0.61
N ILE A 29 3.09 -1.95 1.85
CA ILE A 29 3.44 -0.78 2.67
C ILE A 29 4.35 -1.24 3.80
N THR A 30 5.53 -0.66 3.89
CA THR A 30 6.48 -0.92 4.97
C THR A 30 6.60 0.32 5.85
N ILE A 31 6.33 0.16 7.14
CA ILE A 31 6.51 1.18 8.16
C ILE A 31 7.73 0.81 9.00
N THR A 32 8.71 1.71 9.07
CA THR A 32 9.89 1.56 9.92
C THR A 32 9.99 2.69 10.91
N GLY A 33 10.63 2.45 12.05
CA GLY A 33 10.78 3.49 13.05
C GLY A 33 11.64 3.09 14.24
N ILE A 34 11.74 4.04 15.16
CA ILE A 34 12.45 3.91 16.43
C ILE A 34 11.48 4.19 17.56
N ALA A 35 11.43 3.29 18.54
CA ALA A 35 10.59 3.43 19.73
C ALA A 35 11.42 3.39 21.02
N ASP A 36 10.94 4.04 22.08
CA ASP A 36 11.42 3.84 23.44
C ASP A 36 10.53 2.81 24.14
N ASP A 37 11.05 1.58 24.21
CA ASP A 37 10.37 0.42 24.78
C ASP A 37 9.90 0.64 26.23
N LEU A 38 10.67 1.38 27.03
CA LEU A 38 10.35 1.62 28.44
C LEU A 38 9.17 2.57 28.63
N ARG A 39 8.88 3.39 27.62
CA ARG A 39 7.85 4.43 27.67
C ARG A 39 6.69 4.16 26.72
N SER A 40 6.69 3.00 26.05
CA SER A 40 5.68 2.66 25.03
C SER A 40 5.48 3.79 23.99
N THR A 41 6.55 4.53 23.67
CA THR A 41 6.51 5.78 22.88
C THR A 41 7.28 5.64 21.56
N ILE A 42 6.67 6.09 20.47
CA ILE A 42 7.33 6.18 19.16
C ILE A 42 8.09 7.50 19.07
N LEU A 43 9.40 7.39 18.79
CA LEU A 43 10.29 8.53 18.61
C LEU A 43 10.25 9.00 17.16
N GLU A 44 10.44 8.07 16.23
CA GLU A 44 10.54 8.31 14.80
C GLU A 44 9.80 7.21 14.04
N ALA A 45 9.16 7.57 12.93
CA ALA A 45 8.53 6.63 12.02
C ALA A 45 8.60 7.19 10.59
N SER A 46 8.71 6.29 9.62
CA SER A 46 8.65 6.56 8.19
C SER A 46 7.94 5.41 7.49
N GLY A 47 7.38 5.70 6.32
CA GLY A 47 6.70 4.69 5.51
C GLY A 47 7.19 4.72 4.08
N SER A 48 7.19 3.55 3.45
CA SER A 48 7.34 3.40 2.00
C SER A 48 6.26 2.47 1.48
N ALA A 49 5.87 2.66 0.22
CA ALA A 49 4.93 1.78 -0.46
C ALA A 49 5.47 1.45 -1.85
N CYS A 50 5.31 0.20 -2.26
CA CYS A 50 5.73 -0.28 -3.57
C CYS A 50 4.77 -1.32 -4.13
N GLU A 51 4.82 -1.48 -5.45
CA GLU A 51 4.21 -2.63 -6.10
C GLU A 51 4.96 -3.91 -5.71
N ARG A 52 4.22 -4.92 -5.28
CA ARG A 52 4.75 -6.26 -4.96
C ARG A 52 4.53 -7.25 -6.09
N SER A 53 3.34 -7.26 -6.67
CA SER A 53 2.97 -8.12 -7.79
C SER A 53 1.75 -7.56 -8.50
N SER A 54 1.58 -7.90 -9.78
CA SER A 54 0.45 -7.42 -10.57
C SER A 54 0.07 -8.35 -11.73
N VAL A 55 -1.16 -8.16 -12.21
CA VAL A 55 -1.73 -8.83 -13.39
C VAL A 55 -2.45 -7.79 -14.24
N ASN A 56 -2.18 -7.79 -15.54
CA ASN A 56 -2.75 -6.85 -16.51
C ASN A 56 -2.51 -5.36 -16.15
N LEU A 57 -1.47 -5.06 -15.36
CA LEU A 57 -1.12 -3.70 -14.97
C LEU A 57 -0.38 -3.00 -16.10
N SER A 58 -0.86 -1.81 -16.48
CA SER A 58 -0.20 -0.94 -17.45
C SER A 58 0.65 0.12 -16.75
N SER A 59 0.16 0.69 -15.66
CA SER A 59 0.90 1.66 -14.84
C SER A 59 0.28 1.79 -13.46
N ILE A 60 1.10 2.22 -12.50
CA ILE A 60 0.68 2.52 -11.13
C ILE A 60 1.32 3.82 -10.67
N ASP A 61 0.54 4.60 -9.93
CA ASP A 61 0.99 5.77 -9.19
C ASP A 61 0.72 5.55 -7.70
N ILE A 62 1.79 5.66 -6.90
CA ILE A 62 1.76 5.45 -5.44
C ILE A 62 2.25 6.74 -4.79
N ALA A 63 1.35 7.43 -4.10
CA ALA A 63 1.70 8.64 -3.38
C ALA A 63 2.64 8.31 -2.20
N PRO A 64 3.47 9.28 -1.75
CA PRO A 64 4.29 9.11 -0.55
C PRO A 64 3.44 8.67 0.65
N VAL A 65 3.97 7.74 1.44
CA VAL A 65 3.29 7.28 2.66
C VAL A 65 3.37 8.36 3.72
N SER A 66 2.20 8.85 4.14
CA SER A 66 2.06 9.75 5.28
C SER A 66 1.96 8.92 6.55
N VAL A 67 2.77 9.22 7.55
CA VAL A 67 2.77 8.55 8.86
C VAL A 67 2.45 9.54 9.96
N SER A 68 1.64 9.11 10.93
CA SER A 68 1.34 9.86 12.15
C SER A 68 1.54 8.96 13.36
N LYS A 69 2.37 9.42 14.30
CA LYS A 69 2.60 8.73 15.58
C LYS A 69 1.60 9.20 16.62
N ASN A 70 0.99 8.27 17.35
CA ASN A 70 0.05 8.58 18.44
C ASN A 70 0.76 8.68 19.82
N SER A 71 2.01 9.16 19.81
CA SER A 71 2.80 9.36 21.03
C SER A 71 2.20 10.48 21.90
N PRO A 72 2.11 10.31 23.23
CA PRO A 72 2.79 9.28 24.02
C PRO A 72 1.95 8.02 24.37
N SER A 73 0.80 7.74 23.74
CA SER A 73 -0.21 6.90 24.43
C SER A 73 -0.69 5.59 23.79
N THR A 74 -0.16 5.09 22.67
CA THR A 74 -0.54 3.72 22.23
C THR A 74 0.57 2.87 21.59
N GLY A 75 1.76 3.42 21.35
CA GLY A 75 2.80 2.71 20.60
C GLY A 75 2.40 2.36 19.17
N ASP A 76 1.44 3.10 18.60
CA ASP A 76 0.98 2.89 17.23
C ASP A 76 1.46 4.00 16.27
N VAL A 77 1.76 3.58 15.05
CA VAL A 77 1.89 4.45 13.87
C VAL A 77 0.67 4.23 12.99
N SER A 78 -0.12 5.27 12.78
CA SER A 78 -1.10 5.29 11.71
C SER A 78 -0.44 5.72 10.41
N TYR A 79 -0.83 5.11 9.30
CA TYR A 79 -0.30 5.41 7.98
C TYR A 79 -1.42 5.59 6.96
N SER A 80 -1.14 6.38 5.93
CA SER A 80 -2.01 6.51 4.75
C SER A 80 -1.19 6.77 3.49
N THR A 81 -1.66 6.24 2.37
CA THR A 81 -1.17 6.54 1.02
C THR A 81 -2.34 6.48 0.05
N SER A 82 -2.22 7.16 -1.08
CA SER A 82 -3.18 7.08 -2.17
C SER A 82 -2.54 6.31 -3.31
N CYS A 83 -3.26 5.31 -3.83
CA CYS A 83 -2.78 4.52 -4.95
C CYS A 83 -3.79 4.56 -6.09
N SER A 84 -3.25 4.65 -7.31
CA SER A 84 -4.01 4.70 -8.55
C SER A 84 -3.36 3.78 -9.57
N ALA A 85 -4.08 2.78 -10.05
CA ALA A 85 -3.58 1.79 -10.98
C ALA A 85 -4.41 1.77 -12.26
N TYR A 86 -3.73 1.69 -13.40
CA TYR A 86 -4.32 1.53 -14.72
C TYR A 86 -4.01 0.14 -15.23
N PHE A 87 -5.04 -0.55 -15.70
CA PHE A 87 -4.95 -1.91 -16.20
C PHE A 87 -5.32 -1.94 -17.68
N GLU A 88 -4.60 -2.75 -18.44
CA GLU A 88 -4.86 -3.00 -19.86
C GLU A 88 -4.87 -4.51 -20.13
N TRP A 89 -5.90 -4.97 -20.85
CA TRP A 89 -5.97 -6.33 -21.36
C TRP A 89 -6.30 -6.31 -22.85
N VAL A 90 -5.60 -7.13 -23.62
CA VAL A 90 -5.83 -7.31 -25.07
C VAL A 90 -6.61 -8.61 -25.26
N VAL A 91 -7.82 -8.52 -25.82
CA VAL A 91 -8.63 -9.68 -26.16
C VAL A 91 -7.93 -10.47 -27.28
N PRO A 92 -7.48 -11.71 -27.06
CA PRO A 92 -6.64 -12.44 -28.03
C PRO A 92 -7.31 -12.67 -29.39
N GLN A 93 -8.64 -12.88 -29.40
CA GLN A 93 -9.39 -13.21 -30.62
C GLN A 93 -9.67 -12.00 -31.50
N THR A 94 -9.81 -10.81 -30.91
CA THR A 94 -10.24 -9.59 -31.61
C THR A 94 -9.17 -8.50 -31.64
N ASN A 95 -8.08 -8.66 -30.89
CA ASN A 95 -7.05 -7.63 -30.65
C ASN A 95 -7.62 -6.30 -30.10
N VAL A 96 -8.81 -6.33 -29.51
CA VAL A 96 -9.41 -5.17 -28.86
C VAL A 96 -8.72 -4.94 -27.51
N LYS A 97 -8.32 -3.70 -27.25
CA LYS A 97 -7.74 -3.27 -25.98
C LYS A 97 -8.84 -2.81 -25.04
N LEU A 98 -8.97 -3.47 -23.89
CA LEU A 98 -9.79 -3.03 -22.77
C LEU A 98 -8.91 -2.33 -21.75
N ARG A 99 -9.36 -1.18 -21.27
CA ARG A 99 -8.68 -0.39 -20.24
C ARG A 99 -9.61 -0.16 -19.08
N SER A 100 -9.06 -0.30 -17.88
CA SER A 100 -9.78 -0.04 -16.65
C SER A 100 -8.85 0.61 -15.63
N HIS A 101 -9.44 1.23 -14.62
CA HIS A 101 -8.73 2.02 -13.62
C HIS A 101 -9.34 1.74 -12.25
N ALA A 102 -8.48 1.62 -11.25
CA ALA A 102 -8.88 1.59 -9.86
C ALA A 102 -8.01 2.56 -9.07
N SER A 103 -8.64 3.33 -8.20
CA SER A 103 -7.95 4.13 -7.20
C SER A 103 -8.64 3.98 -5.86
N LYS A 104 -7.83 3.89 -4.81
CA LYS A 104 -8.33 3.94 -3.44
C LYS A 104 -7.25 4.48 -2.50
N PRO A 105 -7.63 5.19 -1.43
CA PRO A 105 -6.73 5.42 -0.32
C PRO A 105 -6.50 4.10 0.41
N ILE A 106 -5.24 3.83 0.77
CA ILE A 106 -4.84 2.73 1.64
C ILE A 106 -4.42 3.34 2.97
N SER A 107 -5.00 2.86 4.06
CA SER A 107 -4.68 3.37 5.39
C SER A 107 -4.78 2.26 6.43
N GLY A 108 -4.06 2.42 7.52
CA GLY A 108 -4.07 1.45 8.62
C GLY A 108 -3.25 1.92 9.80
N SER A 109 -3.04 1.01 10.75
CA SER A 109 -2.23 1.25 11.93
C SER A 109 -1.34 0.05 12.21
N VAL A 110 -0.12 0.30 12.68
CA VAL A 110 0.81 -0.74 13.13
C VAL A 110 1.32 -0.42 14.52
N SER A 111 1.37 -1.43 15.38
CA SER A 111 2.02 -1.35 16.69
C SER A 111 3.48 -1.80 16.56
N TYR A 112 4.38 -1.15 17.28
CA TYR A 112 5.80 -1.51 17.26
C TYR A 112 6.17 -2.72 18.11
#